data_AF-A0A914PFI8-F1
#
_entry.id   AF-A0A914PFI8-F1
#
_cell.length_a   1.000
_cell.length_b   1.000
_cell.length_c   1.000
_cell.angle_alpha   90.00
_cell.angle_beta   90.00
_cell.angle_gamma   90.00
#
_symmetry.space_group_name_H-M   'P 1'
#
loop_
_entity.id
_entity.type
_entity.pdbx_description
1 polymer ?
#
loop_
_entity_poly.entity_id
_entity_poly.type
_entity_poly.pdbx_seq_one_letter_code
_entity_poly.pdbx_strand_id
1 'polypeptide(L)'
;MFLLVKDKLSEFHMLIEQIDQHLQQTNPYIVTPVKLEQYLMEGAYNKVVLNEKTIPSPYYAMFIRILTDTVRGDIAVCIEKSYKRILIKDAIQMLLYDNADEALAFADKRGWKREKDMFSFDALQATNEGPPKAHLDTERIAKQAIFYAKQLEMIV
;
A
#
# COMPACT_ATOMS: atom_id res chain seq x y z
N MET A 1 4.38 -16.26 -6.18
CA MET A 1 4.16 -15.27 -7.26
C MET A 1 2.68 -14.99 -7.49
N PHE A 2 1.86 -15.95 -7.94
CA PHE A 2 0.42 -15.70 -8.17
C PHE A 2 -0.34 -15.17 -6.95
N LEU A 3 -0.07 -15.72 -5.75
CA LEU A 3 -0.72 -15.27 -4.52
C LEU A 3 -0.34 -13.85 -4.10
N LEU A 4 0.89 -13.42 -4.39
CA LEU A 4 1.34 -12.04 -4.15
C LEU A 4 0.59 -11.06 -5.06
N VAL A 5 0.41 -11.43 -6.33
CA VAL A 5 -0.33 -10.57 -7.28
C VAL A 5 -1.81 -10.46 -6.93
N LYS A 6 -2.39 -11.46 -6.25
CA LYS A 6 -3.78 -11.44 -5.79
C LYS A 6 -3.98 -10.83 -4.40
N ASP A 7 -2.93 -10.26 -3.80
CA ASP A 7 -2.97 -9.70 -2.43
C ASP A 7 -3.42 -10.72 -1.37
N LYS A 8 -3.14 -12.00 -1.60
CA LYS A 8 -3.48 -13.10 -0.68
C LYS A 8 -2.27 -13.46 0.18
N LEU A 9 -1.88 -12.53 1.04
CA LEU A 9 -0.66 -12.66 1.85
C LEU A 9 -0.73 -13.81 2.87
N SER A 10 -1.90 -14.02 3.49
CA SER A 10 -2.08 -15.10 4.48
C SER A 10 -1.88 -16.49 3.87
N GLU A 11 -2.43 -16.74 2.69
CA GLU A 11 -2.26 -18.00 1.96
C GLU A 11 -0.79 -18.20 1.53
N PHE A 12 -0.09 -17.10 1.21
CA PHE A 12 1.32 -17.13 0.85
C PHE A 12 2.21 -17.54 2.03
N HIS A 13 1.99 -16.98 3.22
CA HIS A 13 2.75 -17.35 4.42
C HIS A 13 2.49 -18.80 4.85
N MET A 14 1.23 -19.27 4.79
CA MET A 14 0.91 -20.66 5.07
C MET A 14 1.66 -21.65 4.16
N LEU A 15 1.78 -21.34 2.86
CA LEU A 15 2.49 -22.21 1.93
C LEU A 15 4.00 -22.20 2.13
N ILE A 16 4.58 -21.07 2.55
CA ILE A 16 6.01 -21.00 2.88
C ILE A 16 6.31 -21.82 4.13
N GLU A 17 5.43 -21.80 5.12
CA GLU A 17 5.60 -22.58 6.35
C GLU A 17 5.66 -24.10 6.10
N GLN A 18 5.01 -24.57 5.04
CA GLN A 18 5.06 -25.99 4.64
C GLN A 18 6.41 -26.41 4.03
N ILE A 19 7.23 -25.46 3.57
CA ILE A 19 8.51 -25.75 2.89
C ILE A 19 9.64 -25.78 3.91
N ASP A 20 10.55 -26.77 3.81
CA ASP A 20 11.74 -26.86 4.64
C ASP A 20 12.62 -25.59 4.58
N GLN A 21 13.05 -25.10 5.74
CA GLN A 21 13.85 -23.87 5.88
C GLN A 21 15.18 -23.91 5.09
N HIS A 22 15.77 -25.10 4.94
CA HIS A 22 16.99 -25.28 4.15
C HIS A 22 16.76 -25.02 2.65
N LEU A 23 15.60 -25.42 2.12
CA LEU A 23 15.22 -25.19 0.72
C LEU A 23 14.81 -23.72 0.49
N GLN A 24 14.23 -23.06 1.50
CA GLN A 24 13.86 -21.65 1.43
C GLN A 24 15.09 -20.74 1.23
N GLN A 25 16.24 -21.07 1.83
CA GLN A 25 17.45 -20.26 1.72
C GLN A 25 18.33 -20.64 0.53
N THR A 26 18.31 -21.92 0.14
CA THR A 26 19.20 -22.45 -0.90
C THR A 26 18.67 -22.18 -2.31
N ASN A 27 17.34 -22.18 -2.50
CA ASN A 27 16.75 -22.11 -3.83
C ASN A 27 16.44 -20.65 -4.27
N PRO A 28 17.13 -20.11 -5.30
CA PRO A 28 16.90 -18.75 -5.79
C PRO A 28 15.45 -18.51 -6.25
N TYR A 29 14.75 -19.55 -6.72
CA TYR A 29 13.36 -19.45 -7.19
C TYR A 29 12.35 -19.23 -6.06
N ILE A 30 12.70 -19.60 -4.82
CA ILE A 30 11.88 -19.41 -3.63
C ILE A 30 12.27 -18.10 -2.92
N VAL A 31 13.58 -17.82 -2.85
CA VAL A 31 14.11 -16.59 -2.22
C VAL A 31 13.59 -15.33 -2.90
N THR A 32 13.51 -15.30 -4.24
CA THR A 32 13.10 -14.10 -4.98
C THR A 32 11.66 -13.66 -4.63
N PRO A 33 10.64 -14.53 -4.66
CA PRO A 33 9.30 -14.19 -4.19
C PRO A 33 9.22 -13.74 -2.72
N VAL A 34 10.01 -14.35 -1.82
CA VAL A 34 10.04 -13.98 -0.39
C VAL A 34 10.61 -12.58 -0.20
N LYS A 35 11.74 -12.27 -0.86
CA LYS A 35 12.33 -10.92 -0.82
C LYS A 35 11.39 -9.88 -1.43
N LEU A 36 10.71 -10.24 -2.52
CA LEU A 36 9.76 -9.36 -3.18
C LEU A 36 8.58 -9.02 -2.25
N GLU A 37 8.05 -10.01 -1.53
CA GLU A 37 7.02 -9.81 -0.52
C GLU A 37 7.50 -8.91 0.61
N GLN A 38 8.71 -9.16 1.14
CA GLN A 38 9.30 -8.31 2.17
C GLN A 38 9.43 -6.85 1.69
N TYR A 39 9.88 -6.61 0.45
CA TYR A 39 9.97 -5.24 -0.08
C TYR A 39 8.61 -4.58 -0.24
N LEU A 40 7.57 -5.35 -0.58
CA LEU A 40 6.20 -4.87 -0.65
C LEU A 40 5.69 -4.47 0.74
N MET A 41 5.92 -5.30 1.76
CA MET A 41 5.57 -5.02 3.16
C MET A 41 6.33 -3.82 3.74
N GLU A 42 7.61 -3.68 3.41
CA GLU A 42 8.43 -2.53 3.81
C GLU A 42 8.05 -1.24 3.06
N GLY A 43 7.25 -1.32 2.00
CA GLY A 43 6.98 -0.19 1.10
C GLY A 43 8.23 0.26 0.31
N ALA A 44 9.25 -0.58 0.22
CA ALA A 44 10.53 -0.28 -0.42
C ALA A 44 10.47 -0.50 -1.94
N TYR A 45 9.59 0.21 -2.62
CA TYR A 45 9.28 0.00 -4.05
C TYR A 45 10.47 0.20 -4.99
N ASN A 46 11.44 1.06 -4.63
CA ASN A 46 12.68 1.22 -5.39
C ASN A 46 13.42 -0.12 -5.54
N LYS A 47 13.41 -0.96 -4.49
CA LYS A 47 14.06 -2.28 -4.49
C LYS A 47 13.28 -3.30 -5.32
N VAL A 48 11.96 -3.14 -5.47
CA VAL A 48 11.12 -4.01 -6.32
C VAL A 48 11.52 -3.85 -7.79
N VAL A 49 11.66 -2.61 -8.26
CA VAL A 49 12.06 -2.29 -9.64
C VAL A 49 13.50 -2.74 -9.94
N LEU A 50 14.42 -2.62 -8.97
CA LEU A 50 15.79 -3.15 -9.10
C LEU A 50 15.80 -4.68 -9.23
N ASN A 51 14.92 -5.38 -8.50
CA ASN A 51 14.83 -6.84 -8.56
C ASN A 51 14.11 -7.37 -9.81
N GLU A 52 13.41 -6.51 -10.55
CA GLU A 52 12.93 -6.85 -11.90
C GLU A 52 14.08 -7.18 -12.86
N LYS A 53 15.30 -6.69 -12.59
CA LYS A 53 16.49 -7.00 -13.39
C LYS A 53 17.25 -8.26 -12.94
N THR A 54 16.96 -8.79 -11.75
CA THR A 54 17.64 -9.96 -11.15
C THR A 54 16.80 -11.24 -11.22
N ILE A 55 15.85 -11.29 -12.15
CA ILE A 55 14.91 -12.41 -12.25
C ILE A 55 15.61 -13.66 -12.83
N PRO A 56 15.55 -14.81 -12.15
CA PRO A 56 16.16 -16.06 -12.63
C PRO A 56 15.35 -16.77 -13.74
N SER A 57 14.11 -16.35 -14.02
CA SER A 57 13.23 -16.96 -15.03
C SER A 57 12.28 -15.96 -15.70
N PRO A 58 12.14 -15.99 -17.03
CA PRO A 58 11.29 -15.05 -17.78
C PRO A 58 9.80 -15.15 -17.46
N TYR A 59 9.33 -16.27 -16.91
CA TYR A 59 7.92 -16.45 -16.53
C TYR A 59 7.49 -15.53 -15.38
N TYR A 60 8.43 -15.02 -14.58
CA TYR A 60 8.12 -14.09 -13.49
C TYR A 60 7.96 -12.64 -13.95
N ALA A 61 8.44 -12.28 -15.13
CA ALA A 61 8.35 -10.91 -15.65
C ALA A 61 6.89 -10.44 -15.79
N MET A 62 6.00 -11.33 -16.24
CA MET A 62 4.57 -11.01 -16.35
C MET A 62 3.95 -10.70 -14.98
N PHE A 63 4.27 -11.50 -13.95
CA PHE A 63 3.74 -11.28 -12.60
C PHE A 63 4.30 -10.01 -11.97
N ILE A 64 5.59 -9.71 -12.18
CA ILE A 64 6.21 -8.49 -11.67
C ILE A 64 5.60 -7.26 -12.33
N ARG A 65 5.36 -7.28 -13.64
CA ARG A 65 4.69 -6.17 -14.34
C ARG A 65 3.31 -5.87 -13.77
N ILE A 66 2.51 -6.91 -13.49
CA ILE A 66 1.18 -6.73 -12.87
C ILE A 66 1.33 -6.18 -11.44
N LEU A 67 2.28 -6.71 -10.66
CA LEU A 67 2.54 -6.25 -9.31
C LEU A 67 2.97 -4.77 -9.26
N THR A 68 3.87 -4.36 -10.15
CA THR A 68 4.32 -2.98 -10.27
C THR A 68 3.16 -2.04 -10.60
N ASP A 69 2.20 -2.46 -11.42
CA ASP A 69 1.01 -1.67 -11.73
C ASP A 69 0.07 -1.52 -10.52
N THR A 70 -0.15 -2.60 -9.76
CA THR A 70 -0.91 -2.56 -8.49
C THR A 70 -0.24 -1.65 -7.47
N VAL A 71 1.06 -1.81 -7.27
CA VAL A 71 1.87 -0.99 -6.36
C VAL A 71 1.81 0.50 -6.72
N ARG A 72 1.91 0.84 -8.01
CA ARG A 72 1.72 2.23 -8.47
C ARG A 72 0.33 2.76 -8.12
N GLY A 73 -0.68 1.90 -8.23
CA GLY A 73 -2.04 2.20 -7.77
C GLY A 73 -2.11 2.54 -6.28
N ASP A 74 -1.42 1.78 -5.43
CA ASP A 74 -1.40 1.98 -3.98
C ASP A 74 -0.59 3.22 -3.59
N ILE A 75 0.58 3.43 -4.22
CA ILE A 75 1.38 4.66 -4.07
C ILE A 75 0.53 5.88 -4.41
N ALA A 76 -0.25 5.84 -5.49
CA ALA A 76 -1.12 6.94 -5.88
C ALA A 76 -2.21 7.23 -4.83
N VAL A 77 -2.85 6.20 -4.27
CA VAL A 77 -3.81 6.37 -3.15
C VAL A 77 -3.12 6.98 -1.93
N CYS A 78 -1.88 6.56 -1.65
CA CYS A 78 -1.10 7.11 -0.54
C CYS A 78 -0.77 8.60 -0.78
N ILE A 79 -0.31 8.96 -1.98
CA ILE A 79 0.00 10.35 -2.36
C ILE A 79 -1.24 11.25 -2.21
N GLU A 80 -2.41 10.78 -2.66
CA GLU A 80 -3.67 11.50 -2.52
C GLU A 80 -4.03 11.80 -1.06
N LYS A 81 -3.72 10.88 -0.14
CA LYS A 81 -4.00 11.03 1.30
C LYS A 81 -2.94 11.87 2.03
N SER A 82 -1.68 11.76 1.62
CA SER A 82 -0.55 12.37 2.33
C SER A 82 -0.26 13.80 1.89
N TYR A 83 -0.49 14.14 0.62
CA TYR A 83 -0.11 15.44 0.07
C TYR A 83 -1.32 16.26 -0.35
N LYS A 84 -1.36 17.53 0.05
CA LYS A 84 -2.32 18.51 -0.49
C LYS A 84 -1.90 19.01 -1.87
N ARG A 85 -0.58 19.18 -2.04
CA ARG A 85 0.05 19.60 -3.29
C ARG A 85 1.42 18.93 -3.42
N ILE A 86 1.78 18.51 -4.62
CA ILE A 86 3.11 17.93 -4.92
C ILE A 86 3.63 18.47 -6.26
N LEU A 87 4.95 18.62 -6.39
CA LEU A 87 5.58 18.97 -7.67
C LEU A 87 5.53 17.78 -8.63
N ILE A 88 5.42 18.05 -9.93
CA ILE A 88 5.41 17.00 -10.97
C ILE A 88 6.69 16.14 -10.90
N LYS A 89 7.85 16.75 -10.66
CA LYS A 89 9.15 16.06 -10.56
C LYS A 89 9.20 15.06 -9.40
N ASP A 90 8.69 15.47 -8.24
CA ASP A 90 8.66 14.61 -7.05
C ASP A 90 7.64 13.48 -7.22
N ALA A 91 6.49 13.76 -7.86
CA ALA A 91 5.50 12.75 -8.18
C ALA A 91 6.05 11.68 -9.15
N ILE A 92 6.81 12.09 -10.19
CA ILE A 92 7.47 11.16 -11.13
C ILE A 92 8.46 10.25 -10.38
N GLN A 93 9.27 10.83 -9.49
CA GLN A 93 10.24 10.06 -8.71
C GLN A 93 9.56 9.08 -7.73
N MET A 94 8.45 9.48 -7.10
CA MET A 94 7.68 8.62 -6.18
C MET A 94 6.95 7.49 -6.91
N LEU A 95 6.42 7.75 -8.11
CA LEU A 95 5.71 6.76 -8.93
C LEU A 95 6.65 5.82 -9.70
N LEU A 96 7.97 6.04 -9.62
CA LEU A 96 8.99 5.23 -10.29
C LEU A 96 8.76 5.15 -11.81
N TYR A 97 8.37 6.28 -12.42
CA TYR A 97 8.30 6.39 -13.87
C TYR A 97 9.60 6.98 -14.42
N ASP A 98 10.17 6.35 -15.45
CA ASP A 98 11.29 6.90 -16.21
C ASP A 98 10.82 7.98 -17.21
N ASN A 99 9.54 7.95 -17.61
CA ASN A 99 8.98 8.84 -18.61
C ASN A 99 7.88 9.74 -18.04
N ALA A 100 7.99 11.05 -18.29
CA ALA A 100 7.05 12.06 -17.78
C ALA A 100 5.64 11.91 -18.40
N ASP A 101 5.56 11.42 -19.64
CA ASP A 101 4.27 11.26 -20.35
C ASP A 101 3.41 10.14 -19.77
N GLU A 102 4.02 9.05 -19.27
CA GLU A 102 3.28 7.97 -18.61
C GLU A 102 2.72 8.43 -17.25
N ALA A 103 3.49 9.22 -16.51
CA ALA A 103 3.04 9.83 -15.27
C ALA A 103 1.87 10.80 -15.50
N LEU A 104 1.88 11.56 -16.61
CA LEU A 104 0.79 12.44 -17.00
C LEU A 104 -0.48 11.67 -17.37
N ALA A 105 -0.36 10.61 -18.17
CA ALA A 105 -1.50 9.75 -18.51
C ALA A 105 -2.10 9.07 -17.27
N PHE A 106 -1.27 8.72 -16.28
CA PHE A 106 -1.71 8.16 -15.01
C PHE A 106 -2.44 9.19 -14.13
N ALA A 107 -1.92 10.42 -14.06
CA ALA A 107 -2.58 11.53 -13.37
C ALA A 107 -3.94 11.87 -13.99
N ASP A 108 -4.07 11.79 -15.32
CA ASP A 108 -5.32 12.01 -16.04
C ASP A 108 -6.36 10.92 -15.76
N LYS A 109 -5.95 9.65 -15.72
CA LYS A 109 -6.84 8.54 -15.33
C LYS A 109 -7.39 8.70 -13.91
N ARG A 110 -6.62 9.32 -13.01
CA ARG A 110 -6.97 9.56 -11.61
C ARG A 110 -7.68 10.89 -11.37
N GLY A 111 -7.71 11.80 -12.35
CA GLY A 111 -8.37 13.10 -12.25
C GLY A 111 -7.63 14.13 -11.38
N TRP A 112 -6.30 14.06 -11.29
CA TRP A 112 -5.52 15.02 -10.51
C TRP A 112 -5.55 16.42 -11.15
N LYS A 113 -5.83 17.46 -10.35
CA LYS A 113 -5.86 18.83 -10.86
C LYS A 113 -4.43 19.34 -11.07
N ARG A 114 -4.13 19.78 -12.29
CA ARG A 114 -2.85 20.35 -12.68
C ARG A 114 -2.88 21.87 -12.51
N GLU A 115 -2.00 22.40 -11.67
CA GLU A 115 -1.77 23.83 -11.54
C GLU A 115 -0.31 24.13 -11.93
N LYS A 116 -0.09 24.39 -13.23
CA LYS A 116 1.19 24.67 -13.90
C LYS A 116 2.31 23.63 -13.69
N ASP A 117 2.89 23.55 -12.49
CA ASP A 117 3.99 22.64 -12.11
C ASP A 117 3.68 21.78 -10.87
N MET A 118 2.47 21.92 -10.30
CA MET A 118 2.04 21.20 -9.10
C MET A 118 0.75 20.44 -9.37
N PHE A 119 0.68 19.20 -8.89
CA PHE A 119 -0.57 18.48 -8.74
C PHE A 119 -1.21 18.93 -7.42
N SER A 120 -2.44 19.43 -7.49
CA SER A 120 -3.26 19.71 -6.31
C SER A 120 -4.26 18.57 -6.11
N PHE A 121 -4.14 17.90 -4.96
CA PHE A 121 -5.09 16.87 -4.53
C PHE A 121 -6.18 17.53 -3.69
N ASP A 122 -6.85 18.56 -4.24
CA ASP A 122 -7.95 19.23 -3.54
C ASP A 122 -9.24 18.37 -3.52
N ALA A 123 -9.27 17.24 -4.24
CA ALA A 123 -10.42 16.34 -4.29
C ALA A 123 -10.74 15.65 -2.95
N LEU A 124 -9.83 15.67 -1.97
CA LEU A 124 -10.09 15.18 -0.61
C LEU A 124 -10.22 16.29 0.44
N GLN A 125 -10.09 17.58 0.06
CA GLN A 125 -10.46 18.69 0.96
C GLN A 125 -11.90 19.15 0.76
N ALA A 126 -12.59 18.69 -0.28
CA ALA A 126 -14.04 18.86 -0.42
C ALA A 126 -14.86 17.88 0.46
N THR A 127 -14.22 16.93 1.17
CA THR A 127 -14.76 16.51 2.46
C THR A 127 -14.40 17.58 3.47
N ASN A 128 -15.30 18.56 3.57
CA ASN A 128 -15.40 19.56 4.61
C ASN A 128 -15.71 18.93 5.98
N GLU A 129 -14.94 17.93 6.39
CA GLU A 129 -14.87 17.47 7.76
C GLU A 129 -13.39 17.25 8.03
N GLY A 130 -12.89 17.77 9.14
CA GLY A 130 -11.49 17.63 9.55
C GLY A 130 -11.10 16.15 9.74
N PRO A 131 -10.07 15.81 10.55
CA PRO A 131 -9.97 14.41 11.03
C PRO A 131 -11.39 13.98 11.45
N PRO A 132 -11.90 12.81 11.02
CA PRO A 132 -13.28 12.42 11.25
C PRO A 132 -13.54 12.75 12.70
N LYS A 133 -14.40 13.76 12.96
CA LYS A 133 -14.73 14.14 14.32
C LYS A 133 -15.13 12.82 14.91
N ALA A 134 -14.29 12.28 15.80
CA ALA A 134 -14.42 10.91 16.24
C ALA A 134 -15.90 10.80 16.60
N HIS A 135 -16.65 10.01 15.82
CA HIS A 135 -18.05 9.78 16.12
C HIS A 135 -17.98 8.88 17.34
N LEU A 136 -17.65 9.52 18.46
CA LEU A 136 -17.57 8.93 19.75
C LEU A 136 -19.00 8.53 19.99
N ASP A 137 -19.25 7.24 19.88
CA ASP A 137 -20.50 6.61 20.29
C ASP A 137 -20.73 6.95 21.75
N THR A 138 -21.28 8.15 21.98
CA THR A 138 -21.40 8.75 23.30
C THR A 138 -22.38 7.93 24.13
N GLU A 139 -23.37 7.32 23.45
CA GLU A 139 -24.26 6.30 24.01
C GLU A 139 -23.50 5.07 24.53
N ARG A 140 -22.49 4.58 23.78
CA ARG A 140 -21.69 3.41 24.20
C ARG A 140 -20.85 3.74 25.43
N ILE A 141 -20.20 4.91 25.43
CA ILE A 141 -19.38 5.37 26.57
C ILE A 141 -20.26 5.59 27.80
N ALA A 142 -21.44 6.20 27.65
CA ALA A 142 -22.38 6.40 28.75
C ALA A 142 -22.90 5.08 29.33
N LYS A 143 -23.27 4.11 28.47
CA LYS A 143 -23.69 2.77 28.92
C LYS A 143 -22.58 2.05 29.67
N GLN A 144 -21.34 2.12 29.19
CA GLN A 144 -20.18 1.52 29.86
C GLN A 144 -19.93 2.19 31.22
N ALA A 145 -19.98 3.52 31.30
CA ALA A 145 -19.82 4.26 32.57
C ALA A 145 -20.90 3.88 33.61
N ILE A 146 -22.17 3.81 33.21
CA ILE A 146 -23.27 3.39 34.08
C ILE A 146 -23.11 1.92 34.51
N PHE A 147 -22.72 1.04 33.59
CA PHE A 147 -22.49 -0.37 33.89
C PHE A 147 -21.37 -0.55 34.93
N TYR A 148 -20.25 0.14 34.76
CA TYR A 148 -19.14 0.11 35.72
C TYR A 148 -19.56 0.66 37.09
N ALA A 149 -20.30 1.78 37.13
CA ALA A 149 -20.83 2.32 38.38
C ALA A 149 -21.74 1.32 39.11
N LYS A 150 -22.65 0.67 38.38
CA LYS A 150 -23.52 -0.37 38.93
C LYS A 150 -22.74 -1.56 39.49
N GLN A 151 -21.70 -2.02 38.80
CA GLN A 151 -20.90 -3.15 39.29
C GLN A 151 -20.12 -2.79 40.55
N LEU A 152 -19.63 -1.55 40.67
CA LEU A 152 -18.94 -1.08 41.88
C LEU A 152 -19.90 -0.98 43.08
N GLU A 153 -21.11 -0.45 42.90
CA GLU A 153 -22.12 -0.40 43.97
C GLU A 153 -22.59 -1.79 44.42
N MET A 154 -22.54 -2.80 43.55
CA MET A 154 -22.96 -4.18 43.89
C MET A 154 -21.93 -4.94 44.74
N ILE A 155 -20.68 -4.46 44.81
CA ILE A 155 -19.59 -5.07 45.58
C ILE A 155 -19.49 -4.47 47.00
N VAL A 156 -20.09 -3.29 47.23
CA VAL A 156 -20.22 -2.63 48.55
C VAL A 156 -21.44 -3.17 49.28
#